data_AF-X1HZ95-F1
#
_entry.id   AF-X1HZ95-F1
#
_cell.length_a   1.000
_cell.length_b   1.000
_cell.length_c   1.000
_cell.angle_alpha   90.00
_cell.angle_beta   90.00
_cell.angle_gamma   90.00
#
_symmetry.space_group_name_H-M   'P 1'
#
loop_
_entity.id
_entity.type
_entity.pdbx_description
1 polymer ?
#
loop_
_entity_poly.entity_id
_entity_poly.type
_entity_poly.pdbx_seq_one_letter_code
_entity_poly.pdbx_strand_id
1 'polypeptide(L)'
;MKGIISTETEAESELKKKMEDYPSITKRDLVKYVTCDKPYIYNPKKGDYKQFVVAVDFGVKTGILKCLDREGFRIIVVPASAKPEEILKYKPDGIFLSNGPGDPAAVNYAVTNIKKLIGKKPIFGICLGHQLLALALGAKTYKLKFGHHGGNYPVKNLRTGKIEITSQNHG
;
A
#
# COMPACT_ATOMS: atom_id res chain seq x y z
N MET A 1 -5.21 5.62 20.08
CA MET A 1 -5.37 6.87 20.83
C MET A 1 -5.12 8.02 19.87
N LYS A 2 -5.90 9.11 19.94
CA LYS A 2 -5.55 10.35 19.23
C LYS A 2 -4.63 11.17 20.13
N GLY A 3 -3.72 11.93 19.53
CA GLY A 3 -2.86 12.87 20.25
C GLY A 3 -2.64 14.10 19.39
N ILE A 4 -2.29 15.22 20.03
CA ILE A 4 -1.97 16.48 19.38
C ILE A 4 -0.67 17.02 20.01
N ILE A 5 0.21 17.55 19.17
CA ILE A 5 1.47 18.20 19.56
C ILE A 5 1.41 19.61 18.97
N SER A 6 1.74 20.63 19.77
CA SER A 6 1.62 22.04 19.38
C SER A 6 2.88 22.81 19.73
N THR A 7 3.30 23.69 18.81
CA THR A 7 4.32 24.71 19.04
C THR A 7 3.74 26.14 18.99
N GLU A 8 2.42 26.27 18.79
CA GLU A 8 1.74 27.56 18.57
C GLU A 8 0.96 28.01 19.80
N THR A 9 0.43 27.06 20.56
CA THR A 9 -0.42 27.31 21.73
C THR A 9 -0.19 26.24 22.78
N GLU A 10 -0.17 26.67 24.04
CA GLU A 10 -0.18 25.81 25.23
C GLU A 10 -1.60 25.66 25.81
N ALA A 11 -2.60 26.31 25.20
CA ALA A 11 -3.98 26.30 25.69
C ALA A 11 -4.62 24.91 25.53
N GLU A 12 -4.70 24.15 26.63
CA GLU A 12 -5.20 22.78 26.64
C GLU A 12 -6.63 22.64 26.09
N SER A 13 -7.50 23.61 26.37
CA SER A 13 -8.89 23.62 25.90
C SER A 13 -8.99 23.69 24.37
N GLU A 14 -8.14 24.50 23.74
CA GLU A 14 -8.07 24.61 22.28
C GLU A 14 -7.54 23.32 21.65
N LEU A 15 -6.48 22.75 22.24
CA LEU A 15 -5.86 21.51 21.79
C LEU A 15 -6.82 20.31 21.91
N LYS A 16 -7.56 20.22 23.01
CA LYS A 16 -8.61 19.21 23.22
C LYS A 16 -9.69 19.30 22.15
N LYS A 17 -10.19 20.51 21.89
CA LYS A 17 -11.20 20.75 20.85
C LYS A 17 -10.70 20.32 19.47
N LYS A 18 -9.49 20.74 19.07
CA LYS A 18 -8.87 20.32 17.79
C LYS A 18 -8.74 18.80 17.68
N MET A 19 -8.37 18.11 18.77
CA MET A 19 -8.25 16.65 18.80
C MET A 19 -9.60 15.93 18.69
N GLU A 20 -10.64 16.44 19.36
CA GLU A 20 -12.00 15.92 19.31
C GLU A 20 -12.58 16.05 17.90
N ASP A 21 -12.42 17.23 17.29
CA ASP A 21 -12.86 17.55 15.93
C ASP A 21 -12.10 16.77 14.85
N TYR A 22 -10.89 16.28 15.15
CA TYR A 22 -10.08 15.57 14.16
C TYR A 22 -10.73 14.25 13.72
N PRO A 23 -10.95 14.01 12.42
CA PRO A 23 -11.64 12.81 11.97
C PRO A 23 -10.86 11.53 12.27
N SER A 24 -11.57 10.44 12.58
CA SER A 24 -10.98 9.13 12.77
C SER A 24 -10.26 8.65 11.50
N ILE A 25 -9.17 7.90 11.68
CA ILE A 25 -8.46 7.22 10.58
C ILE A 25 -9.26 6.04 10.02
N THR A 26 -10.13 5.45 10.83
CA THR A 26 -10.99 4.33 10.42
C THR A 26 -12.00 4.83 9.38
N LYS A 27 -12.25 4.03 8.32
CA LYS A 27 -13.10 4.41 7.18
C LYS A 27 -12.63 5.64 6.38
N ARG A 28 -11.38 6.09 6.55
CA ARG A 28 -10.79 7.15 5.71
C ARG A 28 -9.90 6.55 4.64
N ASP A 29 -10.18 6.95 3.41
CA ASP A 29 -9.24 6.80 2.30
C ASP A 29 -8.15 7.86 2.43
N LEU A 30 -6.99 7.43 2.94
CA LEU A 30 -5.77 8.24 2.99
C LEU A 30 -4.90 8.08 1.75
N VAL A 31 -5.16 7.06 0.93
CA VAL A 31 -4.38 6.75 -0.27
C VAL A 31 -4.46 7.88 -1.28
N LYS A 32 -5.65 8.48 -1.44
CA LYS A 32 -5.86 9.62 -2.36
C LYS A 32 -4.98 10.84 -2.10
N TYR A 33 -4.38 10.96 -0.91
CA TYR A 33 -3.50 12.09 -0.57
C TYR A 33 -2.01 11.79 -0.81
N VAL A 34 -1.65 10.53 -1.08
CA VAL A 34 -0.24 10.09 -1.16
C VAL A 34 0.09 9.34 -2.45
N THR A 35 -0.91 8.93 -3.22
CA THR A 35 -0.72 8.33 -4.54
C THR A 35 -0.16 9.34 -5.53
N CYS A 36 0.61 8.88 -6.52
CA CYS A 36 1.10 9.74 -7.59
C CYS A 36 -0.05 10.31 -8.47
N ASP A 37 0.13 11.52 -8.99
CA ASP A 37 -0.86 12.18 -9.85
C ASP A 37 -0.94 11.57 -11.26
N LYS A 38 0.21 11.14 -11.79
CA LYS A 38 0.35 10.63 -13.15
C LYS A 38 1.29 9.43 -13.20
N PRO A 39 1.09 8.49 -14.13
CA PRO A 39 2.01 7.39 -14.31
C PRO A 39 3.45 7.84 -14.57
N TYR A 40 4.43 7.13 -13.99
CA TYR A 40 5.84 7.40 -14.22
C TYR A 40 6.66 6.10 -14.27
N ILE A 41 7.79 6.14 -14.99
CA ILE A 41 8.74 5.04 -15.01
C ILE A 41 9.74 5.24 -13.88
N TYR A 42 9.90 4.25 -13.01
CA TYR A 42 10.96 4.29 -12.00
C TYR A 42 12.30 3.90 -12.63
N ASN A 43 13.34 4.71 -12.38
CA ASN A 43 14.70 4.50 -12.86
C ASN A 43 14.82 4.22 -14.38
N PRO A 44 14.39 5.13 -15.27
CA PRO A 44 14.24 4.86 -16.71
C PRO A 44 15.56 4.57 -17.47
N LYS A 45 16.72 4.82 -16.87
CA LYS A 45 18.04 4.73 -17.54
C LYS A 45 18.71 3.36 -17.44
N LYS A 46 18.15 2.42 -16.67
CA LYS A 46 18.82 1.14 -16.36
C LYS A 46 18.96 0.22 -17.57
N GLY A 47 18.09 0.33 -18.58
CA GLY A 47 18.21 -0.31 -19.89
C GLY A 47 17.97 -1.83 -19.92
N ASP A 48 18.61 -2.59 -19.03
CA ASP A 48 18.58 -4.04 -18.98
C ASP A 48 17.53 -4.55 -17.98
N TYR A 49 16.30 -4.75 -18.46
CA TYR A 49 15.21 -5.31 -17.67
C TYR A 49 14.85 -6.71 -18.14
N LYS A 50 14.66 -7.63 -17.19
CA LYS A 50 14.27 -9.03 -17.47
C LYS A 50 12.77 -9.19 -17.61
N GLN A 51 12.02 -8.43 -16.82
CA GLN A 51 10.57 -8.51 -16.68
C GLN A 51 9.99 -7.12 -16.46
N PHE A 52 8.70 -6.95 -16.72
CA PHE A 52 8.01 -5.69 -16.59
C PHE A 52 6.82 -5.78 -15.62
N VAL A 53 6.76 -4.88 -14.65
CA VAL A 53 5.64 -4.78 -13.71
C VAL A 53 4.99 -3.40 -13.73
N VAL A 54 3.67 -3.40 -13.57
CA VAL A 54 2.92 -2.18 -13.21
C VAL A 54 2.72 -2.18 -11.70
N ALA A 55 3.24 -1.17 -11.02
CA ALA A 55 3.07 -0.94 -9.59
C ALA A 55 1.93 0.07 -9.36
N VAL A 56 0.86 -0.35 -8.68
CA VAL A 56 -0.22 0.54 -8.26
C VAL A 56 0.22 1.25 -6.98
N ASP A 57 0.28 2.57 -7.06
CA ASP A 57 0.77 3.43 -5.98
C ASP A 57 -0.33 3.74 -4.98
N PHE A 58 -0.31 3.03 -3.85
CA PHE A 58 -1.15 3.35 -2.70
C PHE A 58 -0.44 4.22 -1.65
N GLY A 59 0.71 4.81 -1.98
CA GLY A 59 1.66 5.40 -1.03
C GLY A 59 2.96 4.60 -0.97
N VAL A 60 3.48 4.22 -2.13
CA VAL A 60 4.60 3.27 -2.29
C VAL A 60 5.88 3.79 -1.64
N LYS A 61 6.51 2.95 -0.82
CA LYS A 61 7.86 3.21 -0.31
C LYS A 61 8.88 3.04 -1.44
N THR A 62 9.77 4.02 -1.64
CA THR A 62 10.86 3.94 -2.62
C THR A 62 11.76 2.72 -2.40
N GLY A 63 11.91 2.24 -1.17
CA GLY A 63 12.66 1.01 -0.88
C GLY A 63 12.10 -0.24 -1.60
N ILE A 64 10.78 -0.33 -1.78
CA ILE A 64 10.16 -1.42 -2.54
C ILE A 64 10.53 -1.32 -4.02
N LEU A 65 10.46 -0.11 -4.59
CA LEU A 65 10.83 0.14 -5.98
C LEU A 65 12.31 -0.17 -6.23
N LYS A 66 13.20 0.19 -5.29
CA LYS A 66 14.62 -0.17 -5.32
C LYS A 66 14.83 -1.68 -5.33
N CYS A 67 14.09 -2.43 -4.51
CA CYS A 67 14.19 -3.90 -4.50
C CYS A 67 13.71 -4.49 -5.83
N LEU A 68 12.54 -4.09 -6.34
CA LEU A 68 12.04 -4.55 -7.64
C LEU A 68 13.02 -4.22 -8.78
N ASP A 69 13.54 -2.99 -8.82
CA ASP A 69 14.51 -2.57 -9.83
C ASP A 69 15.78 -3.45 -9.73
N ARG A 70 16.29 -3.70 -8.52
CA ARG A 70 17.47 -4.57 -8.29
C ARG A 70 17.25 -6.00 -8.79
N GLU A 71 16.06 -6.56 -8.61
CA GLU A 71 15.71 -7.88 -9.15
C GLU A 71 15.55 -7.91 -10.69
N GLY A 72 15.68 -6.74 -11.35
CA GLY A 72 15.70 -6.62 -12.81
C GLY A 72 14.34 -6.31 -13.42
N PHE A 73 13.38 -5.80 -12.63
CA PHE A 73 12.09 -5.37 -13.15
C PHE A 73 12.15 -3.96 -13.74
N ARG A 74 11.59 -3.79 -14.94
CA ARG A 74 11.09 -2.50 -15.42
C ARG A 74 9.84 -2.19 -14.63
N ILE A 75 9.71 -0.96 -14.11
CA ILE A 75 8.57 -0.59 -13.26
C ILE A 75 7.90 0.66 -13.82
N ILE A 76 6.62 0.54 -14.14
CA ILE A 76 5.73 1.69 -14.32
C ILE A 76 4.88 1.80 -13.06
N VAL A 77 4.98 2.95 -12.40
CA VAL A 77 4.15 3.28 -11.25
C VAL A 77 2.91 4.02 -11.75
N VAL A 78 1.72 3.60 -11.33
CA VAL A 78 0.44 4.20 -11.73
C VAL A 78 -0.35 4.69 -10.51
N PRO A 79 -1.21 5.71 -10.65
CA PRO A 79 -2.07 6.18 -9.57
C PRO A 79 -2.95 5.05 -9.00
N ALA A 80 -3.35 5.18 -7.75
CA ALA A 80 -4.23 4.23 -7.07
C ALA A 80 -5.56 4.00 -7.82
N SER A 81 -6.05 5.05 -8.49
CA SER A 81 -7.30 5.06 -9.24
C SER A 81 -7.18 4.46 -10.65
N ALA A 82 -5.98 4.05 -11.08
CA ALA A 82 -5.74 3.51 -12.42
C ALA A 82 -6.71 2.35 -12.71
N LYS A 83 -7.36 2.42 -13.87
CA LYS A 83 -8.35 1.42 -14.26
C LYS A 83 -7.66 0.13 -14.71
N PRO A 84 -8.29 -1.05 -14.52
CA PRO A 84 -7.72 -2.33 -14.94
C PRO A 84 -7.31 -2.36 -16.42
N GLU A 85 -8.12 -1.73 -17.28
CA GLU A 85 -7.86 -1.69 -18.71
C GLU A 85 -6.62 -0.83 -19.03
N GLU A 86 -6.38 0.24 -18.28
CA GLU A 86 -5.18 1.09 -18.41
C GLU A 86 -3.93 0.34 -17.93
N ILE A 87 -4.03 -0.38 -16.82
CA ILE A 87 -2.94 -1.22 -16.29
C ILE A 87 -2.56 -2.30 -17.32
N LEU A 88 -3.55 -2.98 -17.90
CA LEU A 88 -3.32 -4.06 -18.87
C LEU A 88 -2.81 -3.56 -20.22
N LYS A 89 -3.10 -2.31 -20.62
CA LYS A 89 -2.55 -1.70 -21.86
C LYS A 89 -1.03 -1.64 -21.88
N TYR A 90 -0.39 -1.53 -20.71
CA TYR A 90 1.06 -1.58 -20.62
C TYR A 90 1.63 -2.98 -20.95
N LYS A 91 0.79 -4.02 -20.99
CA LYS A 91 1.18 -5.43 -21.16
C LYS A 91 2.21 -5.91 -20.11
N PRO A 92 1.95 -5.72 -18.80
CA PRO A 92 2.88 -6.18 -17.77
C PRO A 92 3.01 -7.70 -17.72
N ASP A 93 4.16 -8.17 -17.25
CA ASP A 93 4.37 -9.55 -16.84
C ASP A 93 3.75 -9.82 -15.46
N GLY A 94 3.68 -8.80 -14.61
CA GLY A 94 3.04 -8.88 -13.29
C GLY A 94 2.52 -7.53 -12.79
N ILE A 95 1.63 -7.58 -11.80
CA ILE A 95 1.04 -6.40 -11.19
C ILE A 95 1.45 -6.37 -9.72
N PHE A 96 1.99 -5.24 -9.29
CA PHE A 96 2.41 -5.02 -7.92
C PHE A 96 1.44 -4.06 -7.21
N LEU A 97 1.01 -4.42 -6.00
CA LEU A 97 0.12 -3.61 -5.16
C LEU A 97 0.93 -3.11 -3.94
N SER A 98 1.19 -1.81 -3.87
CA SER A 98 2.11 -1.27 -2.85
C SER A 98 1.54 -1.24 -1.44
N ASN A 99 2.39 -0.88 -0.49
CA ASN A 99 1.94 -0.40 0.81
C ASN A 99 1.17 0.92 0.67
N GLY A 100 0.50 1.34 1.75
CA GLY A 100 -0.17 2.62 1.83
C GLY A 100 -0.77 2.89 3.22
N PRO A 101 -1.23 4.11 3.47
CA PRO A 101 -1.85 4.49 4.74
C PRO A 101 -3.35 4.18 4.76
N GLY A 102 -3.93 4.21 5.97
CA GLY A 102 -5.37 4.23 6.16
C GLY A 102 -6.02 2.85 6.22
N ASP A 103 -7.34 2.85 6.05
CA ASP A 103 -8.19 1.66 6.20
C ASP A 103 -8.45 1.02 4.83
N PRO A 104 -8.07 -0.25 4.58
CA PRO A 104 -8.31 -0.92 3.30
C PRO A 104 -9.80 -0.98 2.93
N ALA A 105 -10.70 -1.00 3.91
CA ALA A 105 -12.15 -1.02 3.67
C ALA A 105 -12.69 0.31 3.12
N ALA A 106 -11.93 1.40 3.21
CA ALA A 106 -12.28 2.69 2.63
C ALA A 106 -11.87 2.81 1.14
N VAL A 107 -10.97 1.95 0.66
CA VAL A 107 -10.37 2.02 -0.68
C VAL A 107 -11.14 1.13 -1.68
N ASN A 108 -12.47 1.29 -1.72
CA ASN A 108 -13.38 0.40 -2.46
C ASN A 108 -13.13 0.35 -3.97
N TYR A 109 -12.66 1.46 -4.55
CA TYR A 109 -12.30 1.52 -5.97
C TYR A 109 -11.12 0.57 -6.27
N ALA A 110 -10.12 0.50 -5.40
CA ALA A 110 -8.97 -0.37 -5.58
C ALA A 110 -9.39 -1.84 -5.49
N VAL A 111 -10.23 -2.21 -4.53
CA VAL A 111 -10.79 -3.57 -4.42
C VAL A 111 -11.53 -3.95 -5.70
N THR A 112 -12.38 -3.06 -6.22
CA THR A 112 -13.12 -3.27 -7.46
C THR A 112 -12.19 -3.46 -8.66
N ASN A 113 -11.14 -2.65 -8.76
CA ASN A 113 -10.16 -2.75 -9.84
C ASN A 113 -9.32 -4.03 -9.73
N ILE A 114 -8.86 -4.40 -8.53
CA ILE A 114 -8.10 -5.63 -8.29
C ILE A 114 -8.93 -6.87 -8.65
N LYS A 115 -10.22 -6.90 -8.31
CA LYS A 115 -11.12 -7.99 -8.72
C LYS A 115 -11.11 -8.26 -10.23
N LYS A 116 -11.06 -7.20 -11.04
CA LYS A 116 -11.00 -7.30 -12.51
C LYS A 116 -9.63 -7.73 -13.04
N LEU A 117 -8.56 -7.56 -12.25
CA LEU A 117 -7.19 -7.95 -12.60
C LEU A 117 -6.85 -9.40 -12.22
N ILE A 118 -7.56 -9.97 -11.24
CA ILE A 118 -7.37 -11.36 -10.81
C ILE A 118 -7.55 -12.31 -12.02
N GLY A 119 -6.60 -13.23 -12.18
CA GLY A 119 -6.57 -14.19 -13.29
C GLY A 119 -6.07 -13.63 -14.62
N LYS A 120 -5.74 -12.32 -14.72
CA LYS A 120 -5.18 -11.72 -15.94
C LYS A 120 -3.65 -11.75 -15.97
N LYS A 121 -3.02 -11.45 -14.83
CA LYS A 121 -1.57 -11.47 -14.61
C LYS A 121 -1.27 -11.89 -13.17
N PRO A 122 -0.06 -12.39 -12.86
CA PRO A 122 0.41 -12.56 -11.50
C PRO A 122 0.28 -11.25 -10.71
N ILE A 123 -0.23 -11.35 -9.47
CA ILE A 123 -0.40 -10.20 -8.57
C ILE A 123 0.39 -10.44 -7.30
N PHE A 124 1.18 -9.45 -6.89
CA PHE A 124 1.88 -9.45 -5.61
C PHE A 124 1.54 -8.18 -4.83
N GLY A 125 1.09 -8.33 -3.58
CA GLY A 125 0.70 -7.22 -2.71
C GLY A 125 1.46 -7.19 -1.40
N ILE A 126 1.87 -5.99 -0.96
CA ILE A 126 2.57 -5.75 0.31
C ILE A 126 1.73 -4.84 1.21
N CYS A 127 1.59 -5.19 2.49
CA CYS A 127 0.88 -4.41 3.51
C CYS A 127 -0.55 -4.06 3.06
N LEU A 128 -0.83 -2.79 2.72
CA LEU A 128 -2.14 -2.40 2.20
C LEU A 128 -2.51 -3.17 0.93
N GLY A 129 -1.57 -3.37 0.01
CA GLY A 129 -1.79 -4.17 -1.19
C GLY A 129 -2.15 -5.63 -0.90
N HIS A 130 -1.59 -6.22 0.16
CA HIS A 130 -1.99 -7.56 0.63
C HIS A 130 -3.44 -7.56 1.15
N GLN A 131 -3.81 -6.56 1.95
CA GLN A 131 -5.16 -6.44 2.49
C GLN A 131 -6.20 -6.21 1.39
N LEU A 132 -5.91 -5.35 0.42
CA LEU A 132 -6.81 -5.08 -0.71
C LEU A 132 -6.98 -6.31 -1.61
N LEU A 133 -5.92 -7.09 -1.84
CA LEU A 133 -6.02 -8.36 -2.55
C LEU A 133 -6.88 -9.38 -1.77
N ALA A 134 -6.70 -9.47 -0.45
CA ALA A 134 -7.52 -10.34 0.39
C ALA A 134 -9.01 -9.94 0.33
N LEU A 135 -9.33 -8.64 0.42
CA LEU A 135 -10.70 -8.13 0.26
C LEU A 135 -11.26 -8.42 -1.13
N ALA A 136 -10.44 -8.28 -2.19
CA ALA A 136 -10.85 -8.61 -3.56
C ALA A 136 -11.20 -10.10 -3.71
N LEU A 137 -10.52 -10.98 -2.96
CA LEU A 137 -10.79 -12.42 -2.88
C LEU A 137 -11.93 -12.79 -1.91
N GLY A 138 -12.60 -11.82 -1.30
CA GLY A 138 -13.77 -12.04 -0.43
C GLY A 138 -13.43 -12.22 1.06
N ALA A 139 -12.19 -12.00 1.47
CA ALA A 139 -11.83 -11.97 2.88
C ALA A 139 -12.37 -10.70 3.58
N LYS A 140 -12.18 -10.62 4.89
CA LYS A 140 -12.53 -9.45 5.72
C LYS A 140 -11.28 -8.91 6.42
N THR A 141 -11.26 -7.62 6.66
CA THR A 141 -10.22 -6.94 7.45
C THR A 141 -10.83 -6.41 8.75
N TYR A 142 -10.00 -6.26 9.78
CA TYR A 142 -10.37 -5.63 11.03
C TYR A 142 -9.19 -4.80 11.54
N LYS A 143 -9.50 -3.80 12.36
CA LYS A 143 -8.49 -2.93 12.97
C LYS A 143 -7.88 -3.61 14.19
N LEU A 144 -6.56 -3.62 14.28
CA LEU A 144 -5.84 -4.11 15.45
C LEU A 144 -5.94 -3.12 16.60
N LYS A 145 -5.77 -3.61 17.84
CA LYS A 145 -5.85 -2.76 19.05
C LYS A 145 -4.81 -1.63 19.03
N PHE A 146 -3.57 -1.95 18.62
CA PHE A 146 -2.45 -1.01 18.51
C PHE A 146 -1.53 -1.29 17.30
N GLY A 147 -1.85 -2.31 16.49
CA GLY A 147 -1.07 -2.67 15.30
C GLY A 147 0.30 -3.28 15.58
N HIS A 148 1.05 -3.50 14.50
CA HIS A 148 2.44 -3.94 14.53
C HIS A 148 3.32 -2.86 13.90
N HIS A 149 4.25 -2.33 14.68
CA HIS A 149 5.10 -1.20 14.31
C HIS A 149 6.52 -1.45 14.84
N GLY A 150 7.40 -2.05 14.04
CA GLY A 150 8.73 -2.43 14.49
C GLY A 150 9.50 -3.32 13.50
N GLY A 151 10.77 -3.58 13.81
CA GLY A 151 11.70 -4.33 12.95
C GLY A 151 12.02 -5.75 13.40
N ASN A 152 11.39 -6.24 14.45
CA ASN A 152 11.74 -7.47 15.16
C ASN A 152 10.58 -8.48 15.25
N TYR A 153 9.58 -8.39 14.37
CA TYR A 153 8.42 -9.29 14.40
C TYR A 153 8.75 -10.63 13.74
N PRO A 154 8.64 -11.77 14.45
CA PRO A 154 8.82 -13.08 13.85
C PRO A 154 7.58 -13.46 13.03
N VAL A 155 7.78 -13.83 11.76
CA VAL A 155 6.74 -14.38 10.89
C VAL A 155 7.16 -15.77 10.45
N LYS A 156 6.27 -16.75 10.66
CA LYS A 156 6.51 -18.15 10.30
C LYS A 156 5.91 -18.46 8.94
N ASN A 157 6.72 -18.98 8.02
CA ASN A 157 6.23 -19.59 6.81
C ASN A 157 5.68 -20.98 7.14
N LEU A 158 4.35 -21.14 7.13
CA LEU A 158 3.69 -22.39 7.52
C LEU A 158 3.99 -23.57 6.60
N ARG A 159 4.37 -23.33 5.33
CA ARG A 159 4.71 -24.40 4.37
C ARG A 159 6.08 -25.02 4.65
N THR A 160 7.03 -24.23 5.14
CA THR A 160 8.42 -24.66 5.34
C THR A 160 8.83 -24.76 6.80
N GLY A 161 8.03 -24.21 7.71
CA GLY A 161 8.32 -24.11 9.14
C GLY A 161 9.34 -23.01 9.51
N LYS A 162 10.01 -22.39 8.53
CA LYS A 162 11.04 -21.36 8.76
C LYS A 162 10.43 -20.08 9.33
N ILE A 163 11.21 -19.40 10.17
CA ILE A 163 10.86 -18.10 10.77
C ILE A 163 11.77 -17.03 10.16
N GLU A 164 11.17 -15.91 9.78
CA GLU A 164 11.87 -14.71 9.34
C GLU A 164 11.57 -13.57 10.31
N ILE A 165 12.59 -12.74 10.59
CA ILE A 165 12.41 -11.50 11.35
C ILE A 165 12.04 -10.39 10.36
N THR A 166 10.92 -9.72 10.61
CA THR A 166 10.28 -8.83 9.63
C THR A 166 10.06 -7.42 10.18
N SER A 167 10.06 -6.46 9.25
CA SER A 167 9.58 -5.11 9.52
C SER A 167 8.07 -5.04 9.29
N GLN A 168 7.34 -4.62 10.32
CA GLN A 168 5.89 -4.46 10.31
C GLN A 168 5.52 -3.00 10.54
N ASN A 169 4.52 -2.54 9.78
CA ASN A 169 3.92 -1.22 9.93
C ASN A 169 2.46 -1.29 9.43
N HIS A 170 1.58 -1.86 10.24
CA HIS A 170 0.16 -1.99 9.92
C HIS A 170 -0.69 -2.02 11.21
N GLY A 171 -1.90 -1.49 11.15
CA GLY A 171 -2.80 -1.37 12.31
C GLY A 171 -4.24 -1.72 12.01
#